data_AF-A0A4R8GIJ4-F1
#
_entry.id   AF-A0A4R8GIJ4-F1
#
_cell.length_a   1.000
_cell.length_b   1.000
_cell.length_c   1.000
_cell.angle_alpha   90.00
_cell.angle_beta   90.00
_cell.angle_gamma   90.00
#
_symmetry.space_group_name_H-M   'P 1'
#
loop_
_entity.id
_entity.type
_entity.pdbx_description
1 polymer ?
#
loop_
_entity_poly.entity_id
_entity_poly.type
_entity_poly.pdbx_seq_one_letter_code
_entity_poly.pdbx_strand_id
1 'polypeptide(L)'
;MLTTSNSQAGFTLIELLITISILGIFLIPMIGYLSTTNQQIEELHKRTIAINLARLKLEEEINEDFDNVISSSLINFNGEFRAYKYQFKVIRINERIKKVQIKVYCHKREVVDLITFITDSI
;
A
#
# COMPACT_ATOMS: atom_id res chain seq x y z
N MET A 1 36.77 -48.06 28.90
CA MET A 1 35.65 -48.36 27.99
C MET A 1 34.37 -47.96 28.71
N LEU A 2 33.78 -46.81 28.40
CA LEU A 2 32.55 -46.32 29.01
C LEU A 2 31.46 -46.33 27.94
N THR A 3 30.53 -47.27 28.04
CA THR A 3 29.36 -47.36 27.17
C THR A 3 28.29 -46.41 27.70
N THR A 4 28.10 -45.27 27.04
CA THR A 4 26.96 -44.37 27.28
C THR A 4 25.68 -45.06 26.78
N SER A 5 24.82 -45.47 27.70
CA SER A 5 23.46 -45.96 27.41
C SER A 5 22.66 -44.85 26.73
N ASN A 6 22.33 -45.05 25.46
CA ASN A 6 21.54 -44.14 24.66
C ASN A 6 20.06 -44.35 25.04
N SER A 7 19.53 -43.60 26.00
CA SER A 7 18.14 -43.76 26.44
C SER A 7 17.19 -43.23 25.37
N GLN A 8 16.65 -44.14 24.56
CA GLN A 8 15.50 -43.85 23.71
C GLN A 8 14.25 -43.78 24.60
N ALA A 9 14.00 -42.61 25.18
CA ALA A 9 12.73 -42.35 25.87
C ALA A 9 11.62 -42.27 24.83
N GLY A 10 10.69 -43.24 24.86
CA GLY A 10 9.49 -43.21 24.04
C GLY A 10 8.47 -42.20 24.57
N PHE A 11 7.76 -41.53 23.68
CA PHE A 11 6.67 -40.61 24.03
C PHE A 11 5.48 -41.37 24.62
N THR A 12 4.84 -40.77 25.64
CA THR A 12 3.58 -41.30 26.17
C THR A 12 2.39 -40.84 25.32
N LEU A 13 1.31 -41.63 25.25
CA LEU A 13 0.10 -41.26 24.50
C LEU A 13 -0.51 -39.94 25.00
N ILE A 14 -0.47 -39.72 26.32
CA ILE A 14 -1.01 -38.51 26.94
C ILE A 14 -0.19 -37.28 26.58
N GLU A 15 1.14 -37.40 26.50
CA GLU A 15 2.03 -36.32 26.08
C GLU A 15 1.79 -35.93 24.62
N LEU A 16 1.55 -36.92 23.74
CA LEU A 16 1.15 -36.68 22.37
C LEU A 16 -0.19 -35.92 22.30
N LEU A 17 -1.19 -36.35 23.08
CA LEU A 17 -2.51 -35.72 23.14
C LEU A 17 -2.44 -34.27 23.65
N ILE A 18 -1.63 -34.01 24.67
CA ILE A 18 -1.42 -32.65 25.19
C ILE A 18 -0.71 -31.79 24.13
N THR A 19 0.30 -32.34 23.45
CA THR A 19 1.05 -31.61 22.41
C THR A 19 0.15 -31.20 21.25
N ILE A 20 -0.67 -32.10 20.71
CA ILE A 20 -1.61 -31.75 19.63
C ILE A 20 -2.70 -30.77 20.11
N SER A 21 -3.13 -30.86 21.36
CA SER A 21 -4.13 -29.96 21.95
C SER A 21 -3.59 -28.54 22.04
N ILE A 22 -2.37 -28.40 22.56
CA ILE A 22 -1.68 -27.11 22.64
C ILE A 22 -1.45 -26.57 21.23
N LEU A 23 -0.94 -27.38 20.31
CA LEU A 23 -0.69 -26.96 18.92
C LEU A 23 -1.97 -26.46 18.24
N GLY A 24 -3.11 -27.14 18.43
CA GLY A 24 -4.40 -26.73 17.90
C GLY A 24 -4.84 -25.34 18.39
N ILE A 25 -4.62 -25.06 19.68
CA ILE A 25 -4.93 -23.75 20.27
C ILE A 25 -4.08 -22.64 19.64
N PHE A 26 -2.80 -22.91 19.35
CA PHE A 26 -1.88 -21.94 18.73
C PHE A 26 -2.14 -21.70 17.24
N LEU A 27 -2.56 -22.71 16.50
CA LEU A 27 -2.75 -22.62 15.04
C LEU A 27 -3.86 -21.64 14.64
N ILE A 28 -4.95 -21.59 15.40
CA ILE A 28 -6.11 -20.74 15.09
C ILE A 28 -5.74 -19.25 15.01
N PRO A 29 -5.15 -18.62 16.06
CA PRO A 29 -4.76 -17.21 15.99
C PRO A 29 -3.63 -16.95 14.99
N MET A 30 -2.72 -17.92 14.78
CA MET A 30 -1.62 -17.79 13.82
C MET A 30 -2.12 -17.62 12.38
N ILE A 31 -3.12 -18.41 11.97
CA ILE A 31 -3.74 -18.29 10.63
C ILE A 31 -4.43 -16.91 10.47
N GLY A 32 -5.14 -16.45 11.51
CA GLY A 32 -5.76 -15.12 11.51
C GLY A 32 -4.74 -14.00 11.35
N TYR A 33 -3.64 -14.06 12.08
CA TYR A 33 -2.54 -13.09 11.97
C TYR A 33 -1.91 -13.07 10.57
N LEU A 34 -1.68 -14.24 9.98
CA LEU A 34 -1.13 -14.33 8.63
C LEU A 34 -2.08 -13.72 7.58
N SER A 35 -3.38 -14.01 7.68
CA SER A 35 -4.39 -13.48 6.76
C SER A 35 -4.45 -11.95 6.81
N THR A 36 -4.49 -11.37 8.00
CA THR A 36 -4.54 -9.91 8.19
C THR A 36 -3.26 -9.23 7.72
N THR A 37 -2.09 -9.83 7.94
CA THR A 37 -0.82 -9.30 7.46
C THR A 37 -0.76 -9.26 5.94
N ASN A 38 -1.21 -10.33 5.27
CA ASN A 38 -1.24 -10.36 3.80
C ASN A 38 -2.16 -9.30 3.20
N GLN A 39 -3.33 -9.07 3.81
CA GLN A 39 -4.24 -8.01 3.38
C GLN A 39 -3.61 -6.62 3.53
N GLN A 40 -2.87 -6.39 4.62
CA GLN A 40 -2.15 -5.13 4.84
C GLN A 40 -1.02 -4.93 3.84
N ILE A 41 -0.25 -5.96 3.52
CA ILE A 41 0.82 -5.90 2.51
C ILE A 41 0.24 -5.52 1.14
N GLU A 42 -0.88 -6.12 0.74
CA GLU A 42 -1.58 -5.78 -0.49
C GLU A 42 -2.06 -4.32 -0.51
N GLU A 43 -2.60 -3.81 0.60
CA GLU A 43 -3.03 -2.41 0.71
C GLU A 43 -1.84 -1.44 0.66
N LEU A 44 -0.74 -1.77 1.33
CA LEU A 44 0.51 -1.00 1.30
C LEU A 44 1.14 -0.98 -0.10
N HIS A 45 1.10 -2.10 -0.81
CA HIS A 45 1.60 -2.20 -2.18
C HIS A 45 0.79 -1.29 -3.12
N LYS A 46 -0.55 -1.36 -3.07
CA LYS A 46 -1.44 -0.48 -3.84
C LYS A 46 -1.20 1.00 -3.52
N ARG A 47 -0.99 1.33 -2.24
CA ARG A 47 -0.69 2.70 -1.81
C ARG A 47 0.66 3.19 -2.34
N THR A 48 1.69 2.35 -2.31
CA THR A 48 3.02 2.69 -2.83
C THR A 48 2.96 2.99 -4.33
N ILE A 49 2.28 2.14 -5.11
CA ILE A 49 2.05 2.39 -6.54
C ILE A 49 1.31 3.71 -6.74
N ALA A 50 0.21 3.93 -6.02
CA ALA A 50 -0.58 5.16 -6.16
C ALA A 50 0.22 6.43 -5.82
N ILE A 51 1.10 6.39 -4.82
CA ILE A 51 1.99 7.51 -4.47
C ILE A 51 2.97 7.79 -5.62
N ASN A 52 3.59 6.75 -6.17
CA ASN A 52 4.54 6.91 -7.26
C ASN A 52 3.87 7.44 -8.53
N LEU A 53 2.68 6.95 -8.84
CA LEU A 53 1.86 7.45 -9.95
C LEU A 53 1.44 8.92 -9.75
N ALA A 54 1.05 9.30 -8.53
CA ALA A 54 0.71 10.68 -8.21
C ALA A 54 1.93 11.61 -8.39
N ARG A 55 3.11 11.18 -7.93
CA ARG A 55 4.37 11.93 -8.09
C ARG A 55 4.77 12.09 -9.55
N LEU A 56 4.73 10.99 -10.32
CA LEU A 56 5.04 11.03 -11.74
C LEU A 56 4.11 12.00 -12.49
N LYS A 57 2.81 11.98 -12.17
CA LYS A 57 1.85 12.93 -12.74
C LYS A 57 2.08 14.37 -12.29
N LEU A 58 2.50 14.59 -11.05
CA LEU A 58 2.90 15.91 -10.56
C LEU A 58 4.10 16.44 -11.33
N GLU A 59 5.11 15.61 -11.55
CA GLU A 59 6.33 15.97 -12.30
C GLU A 59 6.02 16.27 -13.76
N GLU A 60 5.08 15.56 -14.39
CA GLU A 60 4.61 15.88 -15.73
C GLU A 60 3.93 17.25 -15.80
N GLU A 61 3.00 17.55 -14.89
CA GLU A 61 2.23 18.80 -14.91
C GLU A 61 3.02 20.02 -14.40
N ILE A 62 3.97 19.86 -13.47
CA ILE A 62 4.79 20.98 -12.98
C ILE A 62 5.80 21.46 -14.03
N ASN A 63 6.06 20.63 -15.06
CA ASN A 63 6.83 21.05 -16.23
C ASN A 63 6.00 21.85 -17.22
N GLU A 64 4.66 21.90 -17.07
CA GLU A 64 3.83 22.79 -17.85
C GLU A 64 3.89 24.23 -17.32
N ASP A 65 3.66 25.17 -18.23
CA ASP A 65 3.67 26.59 -17.90
C ASP A 65 2.59 26.93 -16.86
N PHE A 66 2.86 27.91 -15.98
CA PHE A 66 2.00 28.17 -14.81
C PHE A 66 0.53 28.36 -15.18
N ASP A 67 0.25 28.99 -16.31
CA ASP A 67 -1.11 29.25 -16.78
C ASP A 67 -1.82 28.02 -17.37
N ASN A 68 -1.09 27.04 -17.90
CA ASN A 68 -1.65 25.84 -18.54
C ASN A 68 -2.10 24.77 -17.53
N VAL A 69 -1.61 24.84 -16.29
CA VAL A 69 -2.03 23.92 -15.22
C VAL A 69 -3.51 24.17 -14.85
N ILE A 70 -4.38 23.26 -15.28
CA ILE A 70 -5.84 23.29 -15.08
C ILE A 70 -6.36 22.03 -14.38
N SER A 71 -7.59 22.10 -13.85
CA SER A 71 -8.23 20.92 -13.25
C SER A 71 -8.63 19.92 -14.33
N SER A 72 -8.46 18.63 -14.04
CA SER A 72 -8.87 17.55 -14.93
C SER A 72 -10.04 16.75 -14.35
N SER A 73 -10.79 16.10 -15.24
CA SER A 73 -11.74 15.06 -14.85
C SER A 73 -10.99 13.77 -14.50
N LEU A 74 -11.72 12.75 -14.02
CA LEU A 74 -11.11 11.48 -13.66
C LEU A 74 -10.59 10.74 -14.90
N ILE A 75 -9.26 10.59 -15.00
CA ILE A 75 -8.57 9.97 -16.14
C ILE A 75 -7.96 8.64 -15.71
N ASN A 76 -7.97 7.63 -16.60
CA ASN A 76 -7.32 6.34 -16.33
C ASN A 76 -5.82 6.43 -16.62
N PHE A 77 -4.99 5.72 -15.83
CA PHE A 77 -3.62 5.45 -16.24
C PHE A 77 -3.59 4.45 -17.40
N ASN A 78 -2.53 4.50 -18.20
CA ASN A 78 -2.35 3.59 -19.34
C ASN A 78 -1.54 2.34 -18.95
N GLY A 79 -1.49 1.35 -19.84
CA GLY A 79 -0.66 0.15 -19.67
C GLY A 79 -1.05 -0.72 -18.47
N GLU A 80 -0.06 -1.13 -17.67
CA GLU A 80 -0.24 -2.02 -16.51
C GLU A 80 -1.04 -1.37 -15.36
N PHE A 81 -1.18 -0.04 -15.36
CA PHE A 81 -1.85 0.71 -14.30
C PHE A 81 -3.31 1.06 -14.60
N ARG A 82 -3.96 0.43 -15.58
CA ARG A 82 -5.37 0.70 -15.97
C ARG A 82 -6.39 0.60 -14.82
N ALA A 83 -6.06 -0.15 -13.77
CA ALA A 83 -6.87 -0.24 -12.56
C ALA A 83 -6.88 1.06 -11.73
N TYR A 84 -5.90 1.93 -11.96
CA TYR A 84 -5.76 3.22 -11.30
C TYR A 84 -6.33 4.34 -12.16
N LYS A 85 -6.85 5.36 -11.48
CA LYS A 85 -7.33 6.60 -12.08
C LYS A 85 -6.79 7.77 -11.29
N TYR A 86 -6.60 8.91 -11.94
CA TYR A 86 -6.18 10.14 -11.28
C TYR A 86 -7.09 11.29 -11.64
N GLN A 87 -7.08 12.31 -10.78
CA GLN A 87 -7.79 13.56 -10.98
C GLN A 87 -6.92 14.72 -10.49
N PHE A 88 -6.76 15.73 -11.33
CA PHE A 88 -6.15 17.00 -10.96
C PHE A 88 -7.21 17.99 -10.51
N LYS A 89 -7.00 18.58 -9.33
CA LYS A 89 -7.80 19.70 -8.84
C LYS A 89 -6.86 20.86 -8.58
N VAL A 90 -7.01 21.90 -9.39
CA VAL A 90 -6.19 23.11 -9.34
C VAL A 90 -7.06 24.24 -8.80
N ILE A 91 -6.60 24.88 -7.73
CA ILE A 91 -7.28 26.01 -7.09
C ILE A 91 -6.31 27.19 -7.09
N ARG A 92 -6.66 28.25 -7.82
CA ARG A 92 -5.89 29.51 -7.79
C ARG A 92 -6.08 30.16 -6.42
N ILE A 93 -4.99 30.38 -5.69
CA ILE A 93 -5.01 31.06 -4.39
C ILE A 93 -4.87 32.56 -4.61
N ASN A 94 -3.92 32.96 -5.45
CA ASN A 94 -3.70 34.33 -5.88
C ASN A 94 -3.12 34.34 -7.31
N GLU A 95 -2.73 35.51 -7.80
CA GLU A 95 -2.20 35.68 -9.18
C GLU A 95 -0.95 34.84 -9.46
N ARG A 96 -0.15 34.53 -8.43
CA ARG A 96 1.17 33.86 -8.56
C ARG A 96 1.23 32.49 -7.93
N ILE A 97 0.17 32.01 -7.29
CA ILE A 97 0.15 30.75 -6.54
C ILE A 97 -1.10 29.95 -6.88
N LYS A 98 -0.88 28.71 -7.32
CA LYS A 98 -1.92 27.69 -7.51
C LYS A 98 -1.68 26.54 -6.54
N LYS A 99 -2.73 26.09 -5.87
CA LYS A 99 -2.75 24.81 -5.15
C LYS A 99 -3.11 23.72 -6.16
N VAL A 100 -2.24 22.72 -6.30
CA VAL A 100 -2.49 21.55 -7.14
C VAL A 100 -2.68 20.33 -6.25
N GLN A 101 -3.79 19.65 -6.44
CA GLN A 101 -4.17 18.47 -5.71
C GLN A 101 -4.37 17.31 -6.67
N ILE A 102 -3.68 16.20 -6.43
CA ILE A 102 -3.70 15.00 -7.25
C ILE A 102 -4.31 13.88 -6.42
N LYS A 103 -5.49 13.43 -6.83
CA LYS A 103 -6.17 12.30 -6.20
C LYS A 103 -5.99 11.08 -7.07
N VAL A 104 -5.49 10.00 -6.50
CA VAL A 104 -5.34 8.69 -7.16
C VAL A 104 -6.31 7.70 -6.55
N TYR A 105 -7.06 7.04 -7.43
CA TYR A 105 -8.10 6.08 -7.10
C TYR A 105 -7.73 4.70 -7.63
N CYS A 106 -8.05 3.66 -6.87
CA CYS A 106 -7.97 2.26 -7.29
C CYS A 106 -9.32 1.61 -6.98
N HIS A 107 -9.95 0.95 -7.95
CA HIS A 107 -11.27 0.32 -7.78
C HIS A 107 -12.34 1.26 -7.16
N LYS A 108 -12.35 2.54 -7.55
CA LYS A 108 -13.26 3.62 -7.05
C LYS A 108 -13.00 4.08 -5.60
N ARG A 109 -12.02 3.53 -4.90
CA ARG A 109 -11.56 4.03 -3.59
C ARG A 109 -10.40 5.01 -3.80
N GLU A 110 -10.46 6.17 -3.14
CA GLU A 110 -9.30 7.07 -3.05
C GLU A 110 -8.21 6.37 -2.23
N VAL A 111 -7.01 6.26 -2.80
CA VAL A 111 -5.86 5.63 -2.15
C VAL A 111 -4.85 6.68 -1.70
N VAL A 112 -4.73 7.76 -2.47
CA VAL A 112 -3.76 8.83 -2.23
C VAL A 112 -4.38 10.17 -2.62
N ASP A 113 -4.10 11.18 -1.79
CA ASP A 113 -4.38 12.59 -2.04
C ASP A 113 -3.07 13.38 -1.81
N LEU A 114 -2.44 13.80 -2.90
CA LEU A 114 -1.19 14.55 -2.88
C LEU A 114 -1.47 16.02 -3.14
N ILE A 115 -0.96 16.90 -2.28
CA ILE A 115 -1.17 18.35 -2.38
C ILE A 115 0.19 19.02 -2.52
N THR A 116 0.28 19.92 -3.50
CA THR A 116 1.43 20.80 -3.69
C THR A 116 0.98 22.23 -4.02
N PHE A 117 1.93 23.16 -4.00
CA PHE A 117 1.75 24.54 -4.43
C PHE A 117 2.74 24.83 -5.55
N ILE A 118 2.23 25.42 -6.63
CA ILE A 118 3.03 25.89 -7.76
C ILE A 118 3.04 27.41 -7.73
N THR A 119 4.20 27.99 -7.98
CA THR A 119 4.39 29.44 -8.05
C THR A 119 4.81 29.87 -9.44
N ASP A 120 4.32 31.02 -9.87
CA ASP A 120 4.79 31.67 -11.09
C ASP A 120 6.25 32.12 -10.93
N SER A 121 7.13 31.68 -11.83
CA SER A 121 8.57 31.96 -11.76
C SER A 121 8.88 33.19 -12.61
N ILE A 122 9.33 34.25 -11.95
CA ILE A 122 9.66 35.57 -12.52
C ILE A 122 10.74 35.47 -13.60
#